data_AF-A0A816LS73-F1
#
_entry.id   AF-A0A816LS73-F1
#
_cell.length_a   1.000
_cell.length_b   1.000
_cell.length_c   1.000
_cell.angle_alpha   90.00
_cell.angle_beta   90.00
_cell.angle_gamma   90.00
#
_symmetry.space_group_name_H-M   'P 1'
#
loop_
_entity.id
_entity.type
_entity.pdbx_description
1 polymer ?
#
loop_
_entity_poly.entity_id
_entity_poly.type
_entity_poly.pdbx_seq_one_letter_code
_entity_poly.pdbx_strand_id
1 'polypeptide(L)'
;MAATVAATNIMSSLKLRANETDTDQVSLFKPETLTTPELEEKLRQLKDPGEPPIEFRIHSNLTVISKIVDDFDCFLTRNGGHCWIFSTRGLCTVAQDELIFIFNENINSANDIITDLLIHIHQIYIDATKGSFVRHLGLSLLSNSSTLLGSSTAMGFLYVSDPTSQYNLFPEAPYVFGILIHRLELPTAQCFPMRLLLRLGYEYQSYPWPLFSVCDRNSMFSDTQHTIMSLLCDFRSFTYVLPIIRSLTISVGIQGSVSIRIPRNRHDDILKALEQSSPHALSFGIMNVNREIHSKHLVTMQNSADQQYETHLLSSLTPNAEHIRIGGNFLVINASLRSRDSPSSSPLDTQNSGSFSLQNNLNAKVNAIEDGIMLQIDGDALKILKQCLKERKDYAILAKARSIFVEEQNDSRNENVMKRSSSEQLVEFLWIDDDNDINRGVRSPIDHFPMDGIRNSRIHYAGQRSSLFRLRWTDLFFIECLLNSNESFDPTRLADSLAKAFTQALTPFIDMLVEAKYRKLGLRVTIDRENASYIAGSNGEQLPPFFLSQLDDHMIPIVMKASDNVSRSAPSLVLELIFYLLD
;
A
#
# COMPACT_ATOMS: atom_id res chain seq x y z
N MET A 1 -13.76 11.59 64.50
CA MET A 1 -14.99 11.45 63.68
C MET A 1 -15.24 12.77 62.93
N ALA A 2 -14.34 13.12 61.99
CA ALA A 2 -14.35 14.41 61.30
C ALA A 2 -13.49 14.33 60.02
N ALA A 3 -13.93 13.55 59.02
CA ALA A 3 -13.20 13.38 57.75
C ALA A 3 -14.13 12.96 56.58
N THR A 4 -15.42 13.33 56.62
CA THR A 4 -16.43 12.78 55.69
C THR A 4 -17.52 13.80 55.29
N VAL A 5 -17.20 15.10 55.32
CA VAL A 5 -18.14 16.19 54.95
C VAL A 5 -17.51 17.22 53.99
N ALA A 6 -16.19 17.15 53.73
CA ALA A 6 -15.47 18.15 52.92
C ALA A 6 -15.42 17.86 51.40
N ALA A 7 -16.10 16.83 50.90
CA ALA A 7 -16.01 16.39 49.50
C ALA A 7 -17.19 16.82 48.61
N THR A 8 -18.27 17.38 49.18
CA THR A 8 -19.55 17.57 48.46
C THR A 8 -19.88 19.03 48.09
N ASN A 9 -19.07 20.01 48.51
CA ASN A 9 -19.39 21.44 48.40
C ASN A 9 -18.46 22.28 47.47
N ILE A 10 -17.67 21.63 46.61
CA ILE A 10 -16.82 22.34 45.62
C ILE A 10 -17.43 22.30 44.20
N MET A 11 -18.51 21.53 43.98
CA MET A 11 -19.11 21.34 42.65
C MET A 11 -20.26 22.31 42.31
N SER A 12 -20.37 23.47 42.99
CA SER A 12 -21.53 24.39 42.84
C SER A 12 -21.22 25.88 42.68
N SER A 13 -19.94 26.30 42.59
CA SER A 13 -19.55 27.73 42.61
C SER A 13 -18.75 28.23 41.39
N LEU A 14 -18.66 27.45 40.30
CA LEU A 14 -17.96 27.83 39.06
C LEU A 14 -18.89 28.08 37.85
N LYS A 15 -20.13 28.52 38.12
CA LYS A 15 -20.96 29.20 37.11
C LYS A 15 -20.87 30.71 37.31
N LEU A 16 -20.79 31.45 36.19
CA LEU A 16 -20.82 32.93 36.06
C LEU A 16 -19.52 33.68 36.40
N ARG A 17 -18.59 33.73 35.42
CA ARG A 17 -17.92 34.96 34.93
C ARG A 17 -16.93 34.67 33.78
N ALA A 18 -17.39 34.77 32.53
CA ALA A 18 -16.55 34.86 31.32
C ALA A 18 -17.37 35.29 30.07
N ASN A 19 -17.92 36.50 30.12
CA ASN A 19 -18.41 37.34 29.00
C ASN A 19 -17.81 38.73 29.29
N GLU A 20 -17.36 39.60 28.40
CA GLU A 20 -17.00 39.61 26.96
C GLU A 20 -15.74 40.52 26.87
N THR A 21 -14.98 40.70 25.79
CA THR A 21 -15.05 40.31 24.36
C THR A 21 -13.82 39.42 24.01
N ASP A 22 -13.41 39.06 22.79
CA ASP A 22 -13.74 39.48 21.41
C ASP A 22 -13.85 38.29 20.42
N THR A 23 -14.10 38.62 19.15
CA THR A 23 -14.51 37.78 18.03
C THR A 23 -13.38 37.40 17.06
N ASP A 24 -13.23 36.10 16.79
CA ASP A 24 -13.14 35.60 15.41
C ASP A 24 -13.70 34.17 15.35
N GLN A 25 -15.00 34.06 15.04
CA GLN A 25 -15.67 32.77 14.85
C GLN A 25 -15.40 32.23 13.44
N VAL A 26 -14.24 31.60 13.25
CA VAL A 26 -14.11 30.59 12.19
C VAL A 26 -14.91 29.38 12.65
N SER A 27 -16.03 29.10 11.98
CA SER A 27 -16.92 27.98 12.29
C SER A 27 -16.24 26.64 11.99
N LEU A 28 -15.52 26.14 12.99
CA LEU A 28 -15.00 24.76 13.01
C LEU A 28 -16.16 23.78 12.83
N PHE A 29 -16.08 22.98 11.77
CA PHE A 29 -17.07 21.98 11.42
C PHE A 29 -17.21 20.96 12.55
N LYS A 30 -18.38 20.96 13.20
CA LYS A 30 -18.81 19.86 14.05
C LYS A 30 -19.59 18.89 13.16
N PRO A 31 -19.25 17.60 13.12
CA PRO A 31 -20.03 16.60 12.37
C PRO A 31 -21.51 16.54 12.79
N GLU A 32 -21.82 16.99 14.00
CA GLU A 32 -23.18 17.08 14.56
C GLU A 32 -24.01 18.28 14.05
N THR A 33 -23.42 19.20 13.27
CA THR A 33 -24.08 20.45 12.81
C THR A 33 -24.11 20.62 11.30
N LEU A 34 -24.28 19.54 10.54
CA LEU A 34 -24.98 19.65 9.26
C LEU A 34 -26.46 19.86 9.58
N THR A 35 -26.98 21.06 9.39
CA THR A 35 -28.43 21.21 9.40
C THR A 35 -28.98 20.41 8.22
N THR A 36 -30.01 19.59 8.45
CA THR A 36 -30.66 18.81 7.40
C THR A 36 -30.97 19.62 6.12
N PRO A 37 -31.47 20.87 6.17
CA PRO A 37 -31.67 21.67 4.95
C PRO A 37 -30.39 22.00 4.17
N GLU A 38 -29.26 22.32 4.82
CA GLU A 38 -28.00 22.62 4.12
C GLU A 38 -27.41 21.38 3.44
N LEU A 39 -27.55 20.21 4.06
CA LEU A 39 -27.15 18.94 3.45
C LEU A 39 -28.06 18.58 2.27
N GLU A 40 -29.37 18.79 2.40
CA GLU A 40 -30.33 18.58 1.32
C GLU A 40 -30.10 19.52 0.12
N GLU A 41 -29.72 20.79 0.36
CA GLU A 41 -29.36 21.72 -0.71
C GLU A 41 -28.07 21.29 -1.43
N LYS A 42 -27.02 20.92 -0.70
CA LYS A 42 -25.80 20.34 -1.27
C LYS A 42 -26.07 19.03 -2.02
N LEU A 43 -26.98 18.19 -1.55
CA LEU A 43 -27.40 16.98 -2.26
C LEU A 43 -28.19 17.25 -3.54
N ARG A 44 -28.90 18.39 -3.64
CA ARG A 44 -29.52 18.81 -4.90
C ARG A 44 -28.46 19.30 -5.89
N GLN A 45 -27.49 20.09 -5.43
CA GLN A 45 -26.37 20.55 -6.24
C GLN A 45 -25.50 19.37 -6.73
N LEU A 46 -25.23 18.36 -5.89
CA LEU A 46 -24.50 17.14 -6.28
C LEU A 46 -25.19 16.34 -7.39
N LYS A 47 -26.52 16.43 -7.50
CA LYS A 47 -27.32 15.74 -8.53
C LYS A 47 -27.35 16.48 -9.87
N ASP A 48 -26.93 17.75 -9.92
CA ASP A 48 -26.88 18.49 -11.17
C ASP A 48 -25.49 18.30 -11.83
N PRO A 49 -25.39 17.65 -13.00
CA PRO A 49 -24.11 17.43 -13.65
C PRO A 49 -23.42 18.74 -14.08
N GLY A 50 -24.17 19.84 -14.23
CA GLY A 50 -23.67 21.17 -14.61
C GLY A 50 -22.98 21.93 -13.47
N GLU A 51 -23.26 21.59 -12.21
CA GLU A 51 -22.68 22.28 -11.05
C GLU A 51 -21.21 21.86 -10.78
N PRO A 52 -20.38 22.74 -10.18
CA PRO A 52 -19.01 22.40 -9.83
C PRO A 52 -18.96 21.38 -8.66
N PRO A 53 -17.82 20.69 -8.45
CA PRO A 53 -17.64 19.81 -7.30
C PRO A 53 -17.89 20.54 -5.97
N ILE A 54 -18.58 19.89 -5.03
CA ILE A 54 -18.88 20.44 -3.71
C ILE A 54 -17.72 20.20 -2.76
N GLU A 55 -17.33 21.26 -2.04
CA GLU A 55 -16.36 21.17 -0.96
C GLU A 55 -17.04 21.02 0.42
N PHE A 56 -16.57 20.04 1.17
CA PHE A 56 -16.88 19.80 2.58
C PHE A 56 -15.62 20.05 3.40
N ARG A 57 -15.59 21.12 4.21
CA ARG A 57 -14.47 21.42 5.10
C ARG A 57 -14.67 20.71 6.44
N ILE A 58 -13.82 19.72 6.72
CA ILE A 58 -13.90 18.88 7.94
C ILE A 58 -13.05 19.50 9.06
N HIS A 59 -11.89 20.04 8.71
CA HIS A 59 -10.93 20.68 9.62
C HIS A 59 -10.33 21.92 8.93
N SER A 60 -9.58 22.79 9.64
CA SER A 60 -8.88 23.92 9.01
C SER A 60 -8.04 23.47 7.82
N ASN A 61 -7.23 22.44 8.05
CA ASN A 61 -6.34 21.80 7.08
C ASN A 61 -6.89 20.55 6.39
N LEU A 62 -8.22 20.30 6.38
CA LEU A 62 -8.80 19.12 5.70
C LEU A 62 -10.12 19.43 5.02
N THR A 63 -10.14 19.25 3.70
CA THR A 63 -11.34 19.33 2.88
C THR A 63 -11.58 18.01 2.14
N VAL A 64 -12.85 17.76 1.81
CA VAL A 64 -13.29 16.67 0.93
C VAL A 64 -14.06 17.28 -0.23
N ILE A 65 -13.62 16.99 -1.44
CA ILE A 65 -14.27 17.40 -2.68
C ILE A 65 -15.13 16.24 -3.15
N SER A 66 -16.37 16.53 -3.54
CA SER A 66 -17.30 15.52 -4.02
C SER A 66 -18.05 15.93 -5.27
N LYS A 67 -18.26 14.99 -6.18
CA LYS A 67 -19.12 15.15 -7.36
C LYS A 67 -19.72 13.81 -7.77
N ILE A 68 -20.97 13.82 -8.22
CA ILE A 68 -21.56 12.72 -8.99
C ILE A 68 -21.19 12.93 -10.45
N VAL A 69 -20.71 11.89 -11.10
CA VAL A 69 -20.33 11.92 -12.52
C VAL A 69 -21.15 10.86 -13.26
N ASP A 70 -21.86 11.34 -14.27
CA ASP A 70 -22.59 10.54 -15.24
C ASP A 70 -21.63 10.21 -16.39
N ASP A 71 -21.64 8.96 -16.85
CA ASP A 71 -20.74 8.45 -17.90
C ASP A 71 -19.24 8.62 -17.54
N PHE A 72 -18.85 8.14 -16.35
CA PHE A 72 -17.44 8.08 -15.97
C PHE A 72 -16.68 7.14 -16.91
N ASP A 73 -15.63 7.67 -17.57
CA ASP A 73 -14.89 6.95 -18.61
C ASP A 73 -14.61 5.49 -18.25
N CYS A 74 -14.81 4.62 -19.25
CA CYS A 74 -14.98 3.16 -19.19
C CYS A 74 -13.86 2.33 -18.54
N PHE A 75 -12.83 2.97 -17.98
CA PHE A 75 -11.68 2.34 -17.33
C PHE A 75 -11.97 1.82 -15.92
N LEU A 76 -12.94 2.38 -15.19
CA LEU A 76 -13.20 2.02 -13.78
C LEU A 76 -14.46 1.17 -13.55
N THR A 77 -15.53 1.37 -14.34
CA THR A 77 -16.78 0.62 -14.24
C THR A 77 -17.20 0.10 -15.61
N ARG A 78 -17.41 -1.22 -15.73
CA ARG A 78 -17.75 -1.88 -17.01
C ARG A 78 -19.12 -1.50 -17.58
N ASN A 79 -19.99 -0.90 -16.76
CA ASN A 79 -21.42 -0.76 -17.05
C ASN A 79 -21.90 0.70 -17.23
N GLY A 80 -21.00 1.68 -17.39
CA GLY A 80 -21.39 3.08 -17.69
C GLY A 80 -22.33 3.68 -16.64
N GLY A 81 -21.98 3.51 -15.35
CA GLY A 81 -22.84 3.86 -14.22
C GLY A 81 -22.55 5.25 -13.64
N HIS A 82 -23.57 5.86 -13.02
CA HIS A 82 -23.41 7.03 -12.18
C HIS A 82 -22.44 6.72 -11.03
N CYS A 83 -21.31 7.42 -10.99
CA CYS A 83 -20.27 7.23 -9.98
C CYS A 83 -20.21 8.44 -9.05
N TRP A 84 -20.26 8.21 -7.75
CA TRP A 84 -20.12 9.27 -6.75
C TRP A 84 -18.71 9.25 -6.16
N ILE A 85 -17.98 10.34 -6.35
CA ILE A 85 -16.57 10.45 -5.97
C ILE A 85 -16.43 11.37 -4.77
N PHE A 86 -15.55 10.98 -3.86
CA PHE A 86 -15.03 11.80 -2.76
C PHE A 86 -13.51 11.76 -2.83
N SER A 87 -12.85 12.92 -2.90
CA SER A 87 -11.39 13.05 -2.80
C SER A 87 -11.05 13.93 -1.61
N THR A 88 -10.13 13.50 -0.75
CA THR A 88 -9.58 14.37 0.28
C THR A 88 -8.57 15.37 -0.31
N ARG A 89 -8.38 16.49 0.39
CA ARG A 89 -7.21 17.37 0.26
C ARG A 89 -6.80 17.85 1.65
N GLY A 90 -5.53 17.64 1.99
CA GLY A 90 -4.91 18.08 3.24
C GLY A 90 -4.44 16.95 4.17
N LEU A 91 -4.71 15.68 3.84
CA LEU A 91 -4.12 14.55 4.59
C LEU A 91 -2.59 14.49 4.45
N CYS A 92 -2.04 14.96 3.33
CA CYS A 92 -0.60 15.06 3.12
C CYS A 92 0.10 15.85 4.25
N THR A 93 -0.57 16.83 4.83
CA THR A 93 -0.05 17.69 5.90
C THR A 93 0.16 16.96 7.24
N VAL A 94 -0.44 15.77 7.39
CA VAL A 94 -0.26 14.88 8.55
C VAL A 94 0.51 13.61 8.19
N ALA A 95 1.23 13.59 7.07
CA ALA A 95 1.94 12.43 6.50
C ALA A 95 1.03 11.24 6.12
N GLN A 96 -0.21 11.53 5.73
CA GLN A 96 -1.16 10.54 5.24
C GLN A 96 -1.37 10.76 3.73
N ASP A 97 -1.36 9.68 2.93
CA ASP A 97 -1.74 9.79 1.51
C ASP A 97 -3.18 10.27 1.42
N GLU A 98 -3.49 11.05 0.39
CA GLU A 98 -4.87 11.47 0.15
C GLU A 98 -5.75 10.24 -0.19
N LEU A 99 -7.00 10.28 0.23
CA LEU A 99 -7.94 9.18 0.08
C LEU A 99 -8.97 9.52 -0.99
N ILE A 100 -9.24 8.55 -1.86
CA ILE A 100 -10.31 8.60 -2.85
C ILE A 100 -11.33 7.52 -2.49
N PHE A 101 -12.60 7.86 -2.45
CA PHE A 101 -13.69 6.90 -2.32
C PHE A 101 -14.62 7.08 -3.52
N ILE A 102 -14.94 5.98 -4.19
CA ILE A 102 -15.86 5.95 -5.32
C ILE A 102 -16.99 4.99 -4.97
N PHE A 103 -18.24 5.43 -5.07
CA PHE A 103 -19.42 4.60 -4.87
C PHE A 103 -20.21 4.48 -6.17
N ASN A 104 -20.61 3.26 -6.51
CA ASN A 104 -21.40 2.91 -7.69
C ASN A 104 -22.80 2.51 -7.23
N GLU A 105 -23.62 3.48 -6.83
CA GLU A 105 -24.92 3.19 -6.22
C GLU A 105 -25.96 4.31 -6.29
N ASN A 106 -27.20 3.94 -6.02
CA ASN A 106 -28.40 4.77 -6.19
C ASN A 106 -28.61 5.68 -4.96
N ILE A 107 -29.03 6.93 -5.18
CA ILE A 107 -28.83 8.06 -4.24
C ILE A 107 -29.78 8.04 -3.00
N ASN A 108 -30.37 6.88 -2.68
CA ASN A 108 -31.41 6.75 -1.66
C ASN A 108 -30.88 6.83 -0.21
N SER A 109 -29.62 6.45 0.03
CA SER A 109 -28.95 6.47 1.35
C SER A 109 -27.89 7.57 1.49
N ALA A 110 -27.97 8.61 0.65
CA ALA A 110 -26.87 9.56 0.45
C ALA A 110 -26.50 10.41 1.68
N ASN A 111 -27.45 10.71 2.56
CA ASN A 111 -27.18 11.42 3.82
C ASN A 111 -26.24 10.63 4.74
N ASP A 112 -26.52 9.34 4.91
CA ASP A 112 -25.76 8.45 5.79
C ASP A 112 -24.36 8.21 5.21
N ILE A 113 -24.28 8.01 3.88
CA ILE A 113 -23.00 7.86 3.16
C ILE A 113 -22.09 9.08 3.37
N ILE A 114 -22.59 10.31 3.20
CA ILE A 114 -21.79 11.53 3.43
C ILE A 114 -21.35 11.60 4.89
N THR A 115 -22.30 11.50 5.83
CA THR A 115 -22.04 11.77 7.25
C THR A 115 -21.04 10.77 7.82
N ASP A 116 -21.25 9.47 7.61
CA ASP A 116 -20.34 8.43 8.08
C ASP A 116 -18.96 8.53 7.43
N LEU A 117 -18.89 8.84 6.12
CA LEU A 117 -17.62 8.97 5.41
C LEU A 117 -16.82 10.19 5.87
N LEU A 118 -17.45 11.35 6.10
CA LEU A 118 -16.78 12.54 6.62
C LEU A 118 -16.28 12.31 8.05
N ILE A 119 -17.05 11.63 8.90
CA ILE A 119 -16.62 11.22 10.25
C ILE A 119 -15.43 10.26 10.17
N HIS A 120 -15.46 9.30 9.25
CA HIS A 120 -14.39 8.33 9.04
C HIS A 120 -13.08 8.98 8.56
N ILE A 121 -13.16 9.89 7.59
CA ILE A 121 -12.03 10.67 7.09
C ILE A 121 -11.44 11.55 8.22
N HIS A 122 -12.29 12.15 9.06
CA HIS A 122 -11.84 12.90 10.23
C HIS A 122 -11.10 12.02 11.25
N GLN A 123 -11.60 10.80 11.50
CA GLN A 123 -10.96 9.84 12.39
C GLN A 123 -9.58 9.40 11.86
N ILE A 124 -9.45 9.16 10.54
CA ILE A 124 -8.15 8.85 9.92
C ILE A 124 -7.18 10.03 10.06
N TYR A 125 -7.64 11.27 9.88
CA TYR A 125 -6.80 12.46 10.12
C TYR A 125 -6.32 12.51 11.57
N ILE A 126 -7.21 12.30 12.55
CA ILE A 126 -6.84 12.23 13.98
C ILE A 126 -5.81 11.11 14.23
N ASP A 127 -5.99 9.92 13.66
CA ASP A 127 -5.07 8.80 13.90
C ASP A 127 -3.73 8.97 13.17
N ALA A 128 -3.69 9.63 12.01
CA ALA A 128 -2.46 10.11 11.37
C ALA A 128 -1.76 11.19 12.21
N THR A 129 -2.50 12.07 12.91
CA THR A 129 -1.91 12.96 13.93
C THR A 129 -1.40 12.24 15.19
N LYS A 130 -1.56 10.91 15.30
CA LYS A 130 -0.93 10.05 16.32
C LYS A 130 0.16 9.12 15.73
N GLY A 131 0.41 9.18 14.42
CA GLY A 131 1.38 8.32 13.72
C GLY A 131 0.81 6.99 13.20
N SER A 132 -0.51 6.80 13.24
CA SER A 132 -1.17 5.63 12.63
C SER A 132 -1.62 5.97 11.21
N PHE A 133 -0.90 5.46 10.21
CA PHE A 133 -1.13 5.77 8.80
C PHE A 133 -1.78 4.63 8.02
N VAL A 134 -2.80 4.99 7.24
CA VAL A 134 -3.36 4.18 6.17
C VAL A 134 -2.41 4.20 4.96
N ARG A 135 -2.29 3.06 4.28
CA ARG A 135 -1.39 2.85 3.13
C ARG A 135 -1.96 1.76 2.21
N HIS A 136 -1.29 1.49 1.09
CA HIS A 136 -1.60 0.34 0.22
C HIS A 136 -1.73 -0.97 1.03
N LEU A 137 -2.85 -1.67 0.83
CA LEU A 137 -3.29 -2.90 1.52
C LEU A 137 -3.48 -2.75 3.05
N GLY A 138 -3.52 -1.51 3.55
CA GLY A 138 -3.94 -1.20 4.90
C GLY A 138 -5.46 -1.25 5.06
N LEU A 139 -5.91 -1.39 6.31
CA LEU A 139 -7.32 -1.39 6.68
C LEU A 139 -7.63 -0.21 7.60
N SER A 140 -8.84 0.33 7.46
CA SER A 140 -9.45 1.20 8.47
C SER A 140 -10.85 0.69 8.78
N LEU A 141 -11.23 0.63 10.05
CA LEU A 141 -12.55 0.20 10.48
C LEU A 141 -13.42 1.42 10.78
N LEU A 142 -14.69 1.35 10.40
CA LEU A 142 -15.65 2.41 10.66
C LEU A 142 -16.03 2.41 12.15
N SER A 143 -16.02 3.60 12.75
CA SER A 143 -16.20 3.76 14.20
C SER A 143 -17.66 3.93 14.61
N ASN A 144 -18.52 2.95 14.32
CA ASN A 144 -19.86 2.74 14.91
C ASN A 144 -20.41 1.35 14.53
N SER A 145 -21.33 0.75 15.32
CA SER A 145 -21.55 -0.70 15.31
C SER A 145 -22.88 -1.25 14.75
N SER A 146 -23.89 -0.42 14.51
CA SER A 146 -25.24 -0.89 14.12
C SER A 146 -25.49 -0.90 12.60
N THR A 147 -25.23 0.22 11.94
CA THR A 147 -25.49 0.50 10.52
C THR A 147 -24.53 1.59 10.08
N LEU A 148 -23.91 1.44 8.91
CA LEU A 148 -22.87 2.32 8.37
C LEU A 148 -23.06 2.47 6.87
N LEU A 149 -23.00 3.70 6.34
CA LEU A 149 -23.22 4.01 4.92
C LEU A 149 -24.59 3.51 4.41
N GLY A 150 -25.60 3.48 5.31
CA GLY A 150 -26.92 2.87 5.07
C GLY A 150 -26.97 1.33 5.14
N SER A 151 -25.83 0.65 5.22
CA SER A 151 -25.72 -0.82 5.21
C SER A 151 -25.46 -1.41 6.60
N SER A 152 -26.06 -2.57 6.89
CA SER A 152 -25.80 -3.32 8.14
C SER A 152 -24.57 -4.25 8.04
N THR A 153 -24.04 -4.45 6.83
CA THR A 153 -22.94 -5.39 6.54
C THR A 153 -21.61 -4.70 6.32
N ALA A 154 -21.59 -3.39 6.03
CA ALA A 154 -20.40 -2.57 5.97
C ALA A 154 -19.59 -2.60 7.29
N MET A 155 -18.26 -2.61 7.19
CA MET A 155 -17.35 -2.71 8.35
C MET A 155 -16.17 -1.74 8.30
N GLY A 156 -15.70 -1.38 7.10
CA GLY A 156 -14.54 -0.51 6.93
C GLY A 156 -14.05 -0.46 5.49
N PHE A 157 -12.83 0.04 5.29
CA PHE A 157 -12.22 0.16 3.97
C PHE A 157 -10.85 -0.51 3.92
N LEU A 158 -10.60 -1.20 2.80
CA LEU A 158 -9.31 -1.73 2.36
C LEU A 158 -8.74 -0.81 1.28
N TYR A 159 -7.51 -0.34 1.45
CA TYR A 159 -6.95 0.68 0.58
C TYR A 159 -6.06 0.11 -0.51
N VAL A 160 -6.22 0.60 -1.74
CA VAL A 160 -5.42 0.21 -2.89
C VAL A 160 -4.77 1.41 -3.57
N SER A 161 -3.59 1.21 -4.14
CA SER A 161 -2.91 2.22 -4.94
C SER A 161 -3.07 1.79 -6.39
N ASP A 162 -3.52 2.71 -7.25
CA ASP A 162 -3.47 2.52 -8.69
C ASP A 162 -2.83 3.75 -9.34
N PRO A 163 -1.52 3.71 -9.68
CA PRO A 163 -0.84 4.84 -10.30
C PRO A 163 -1.24 5.05 -11.78
N THR A 164 -2.01 4.14 -12.38
CA THR A 164 -2.46 4.24 -13.77
C THR A 164 -3.78 5.00 -13.91
N SER A 165 -4.56 5.13 -12.85
CA SER A 165 -5.86 5.79 -12.86
C SER A 165 -5.73 7.29 -12.58
N GLN A 166 -5.76 8.12 -13.61
CA GLN A 166 -5.77 9.57 -13.50
C GLN A 166 -7.14 10.14 -13.87
N TYR A 167 -7.65 11.07 -13.05
CA TYR A 167 -8.89 11.78 -13.31
C TYR A 167 -8.87 13.17 -12.68
N ASN A 168 -9.57 14.14 -13.26
CA ASN A 168 -9.49 15.57 -12.89
C ASN A 168 -9.92 15.90 -11.45
N LEU A 169 -10.72 15.03 -10.81
CA LEU A 169 -11.11 15.18 -9.40
C LEU A 169 -10.13 14.51 -8.41
N PHE A 170 -9.17 13.72 -8.88
CA PHE A 170 -8.18 13.09 -8.00
C PHE A 170 -7.15 14.14 -7.53
N PRO A 171 -6.53 13.96 -6.35
CA PRO A 171 -5.56 14.90 -5.81
C PRO A 171 -4.18 14.68 -6.45
N GLU A 172 -3.22 15.57 -6.13
CA GLU A 172 -1.80 15.32 -6.47
C GLU A 172 -1.33 14.02 -5.79
N ALA A 173 -0.54 13.21 -6.50
CA ALA A 173 0.01 11.97 -5.93
C ALA A 173 0.94 12.28 -4.73
N PRO A 174 0.95 11.45 -3.67
CA PRO A 174 0.37 10.10 -3.59
C PRO A 174 -1.07 10.07 -3.05
N TYR A 175 -1.86 9.12 -3.55
CA TYR A 175 -3.21 8.82 -3.07
C TYR A 175 -3.54 7.31 -3.08
N VAL A 176 -4.58 6.94 -2.35
CA VAL A 176 -5.11 5.56 -2.30
C VAL A 176 -6.63 5.54 -2.38
N PHE A 177 -7.18 4.52 -3.06
CA PHE A 177 -8.62 4.28 -3.18
C PHE A 177 -9.09 3.41 -2.01
N GLY A 178 -10.13 3.86 -1.30
CA GLY A 178 -10.79 3.09 -0.25
C GLY A 178 -11.89 2.19 -0.82
N ILE A 179 -11.68 0.87 -0.77
CA ILE A 179 -12.65 -0.15 -1.20
C ILE A 179 -13.41 -0.68 0.01
N LEU A 180 -14.74 -0.58 -0.02
CA LEU A 180 -15.61 -0.97 1.09
C LEU A 180 -15.57 -2.48 1.33
N ILE A 181 -15.25 -2.88 2.56
CA ILE A 181 -15.25 -4.25 3.03
C ILE A 181 -16.40 -4.52 4.00
N HIS A 182 -16.90 -5.75 3.93
CA HIS A 182 -18.04 -6.22 4.71
C HIS A 182 -17.58 -7.04 5.93
N ARG A 183 -18.44 -7.14 6.95
CA ARG A 183 -18.10 -7.71 8.27
C ARG A 183 -17.52 -9.12 8.21
N LEU A 184 -18.03 -9.98 7.33
CA LEU A 184 -17.54 -11.36 7.17
C LEU A 184 -16.22 -11.44 6.38
N GLU A 185 -15.86 -10.39 5.64
CA GLU A 185 -14.63 -10.35 4.84
C GLU A 185 -13.41 -9.93 5.65
N LEU A 186 -13.64 -9.34 6.84
CA LEU A 186 -12.60 -8.75 7.69
C LEU A 186 -11.44 -9.72 8.03
N PRO A 187 -11.66 -11.00 8.42
CA PRO A 187 -10.55 -11.91 8.72
C PRO A 187 -9.68 -12.19 7.48
N THR A 188 -10.29 -12.35 6.31
CA THR A 188 -9.58 -12.49 5.03
C THR A 188 -8.81 -11.22 4.68
N ALA A 189 -9.42 -10.05 4.89
CA ALA A 189 -8.79 -8.77 4.64
C ALA A 189 -7.58 -8.50 5.57
N GLN A 190 -7.65 -8.93 6.83
CA GLN A 190 -6.57 -8.78 7.82
C GLN A 190 -5.40 -9.73 7.57
N CYS A 191 -5.69 -11.01 7.27
CA CYS A 191 -4.64 -11.99 7.00
C CYS A 191 -4.05 -11.88 5.59
N PHE A 192 -4.87 -11.61 4.57
CA PHE A 192 -4.46 -11.73 3.18
C PHE A 192 -5.34 -10.90 2.21
N PRO A 193 -5.23 -9.57 2.22
CA PRO A 193 -6.15 -8.66 1.51
C PRO A 193 -6.16 -8.81 -0.01
N MET A 194 -5.05 -9.25 -0.62
CA MET A 194 -4.96 -9.48 -2.07
C MET A 194 -6.02 -10.46 -2.58
N ARG A 195 -6.31 -11.51 -1.80
CA ARG A 195 -7.35 -12.49 -2.14
C ARG A 195 -8.73 -11.84 -2.21
N LEU A 196 -9.05 -10.95 -1.27
CA LEU A 196 -10.32 -10.21 -1.29
C LEU A 196 -10.40 -9.26 -2.49
N LEU A 197 -9.32 -8.53 -2.78
CA LEU A 197 -9.25 -7.62 -3.93
C LEU A 197 -9.44 -8.34 -5.27
N LEU A 198 -8.72 -9.45 -5.49
CA LEU A 198 -8.84 -10.25 -6.71
C LEU A 198 -10.21 -10.95 -6.81
N ARG A 199 -10.81 -11.36 -5.68
CA ARG A 199 -12.18 -11.89 -5.63
C ARG A 199 -13.23 -10.83 -5.99
N LEU A 200 -13.05 -9.59 -5.54
CA LEU A 200 -13.88 -8.44 -5.96
C LEU A 200 -13.64 -8.10 -7.44
N GLY A 201 -12.39 -8.17 -7.92
CA GLY A 201 -12.05 -8.02 -9.33
C GLY A 201 -12.75 -9.05 -10.23
N TYR A 202 -12.88 -10.29 -9.75
CA TYR A 202 -13.67 -11.33 -10.42
C TYR A 202 -15.18 -11.05 -10.39
N GLU A 203 -15.74 -10.58 -9.26
CA GLU A 203 -17.17 -10.22 -9.19
C GLU A 203 -17.54 -9.13 -10.19
N TYR A 204 -16.76 -8.04 -10.20
CA TYR A 204 -17.06 -6.84 -10.99
C TYR A 204 -16.42 -6.84 -12.37
N GLN A 205 -15.67 -7.89 -12.73
CA GLN A 205 -14.91 -8.03 -13.98
C GLN A 205 -13.92 -6.86 -14.21
N SER A 206 -13.33 -6.37 -13.11
CA SER A 206 -12.32 -5.31 -13.08
C SER A 206 -10.97 -5.90 -12.72
N TYR A 207 -10.03 -5.94 -13.67
CA TYR A 207 -8.69 -6.46 -13.42
C TYR A 207 -7.72 -5.35 -12.96
N PRO A 208 -6.96 -5.54 -11.87
CA PRO A 208 -6.97 -6.67 -10.93
C PRO A 208 -8.05 -6.59 -9.84
N TRP A 209 -8.59 -5.40 -9.57
CA TRP A 209 -9.66 -5.15 -8.60
C TRP A 209 -10.46 -3.91 -9.03
N PRO A 210 -11.72 -3.73 -8.58
CA PRO A 210 -12.45 -2.48 -8.79
C PRO A 210 -11.81 -1.32 -8.00
N LEU A 211 -11.92 -0.09 -8.51
CA LEU A 211 -11.62 1.14 -7.75
C LEU A 211 -12.86 1.78 -7.11
N PHE A 212 -14.01 1.11 -7.21
CA PHE A 212 -15.28 1.55 -6.67
C PHE A 212 -15.83 0.57 -5.63
N SER A 213 -16.72 1.10 -4.80
CA SER A 213 -17.45 0.40 -3.75
C SER A 213 -18.93 0.27 -4.10
N VAL A 214 -19.55 -0.80 -3.61
CA VAL A 214 -20.98 -1.06 -3.62
C VAL A 214 -21.35 -1.40 -2.18
N CYS A 215 -22.34 -0.72 -1.60
CA CYS A 215 -22.72 -0.85 -0.19
C CYS A 215 -23.68 -2.04 0.00
N ASP A 216 -24.66 -2.17 -0.88
CA ASP A 216 -25.72 -3.19 -0.84
C ASP A 216 -25.32 -4.48 -1.60
N ARG A 217 -24.12 -4.98 -1.30
CA ARG A 217 -23.61 -6.26 -1.82
C ARG A 217 -23.53 -7.34 -0.76
N ASN A 218 -23.56 -8.60 -1.21
CA ASN A 218 -23.22 -9.75 -0.37
C ASN A 218 -21.71 -9.74 -0.04
N SER A 219 -21.36 -10.38 1.09
CA SER A 219 -19.95 -10.62 1.43
C SER A 219 -19.36 -11.71 0.52
N MET A 220 -18.16 -11.46 0.00
CA MET A 220 -17.44 -12.35 -0.92
C MET A 220 -16.89 -13.61 -0.25
N PHE A 221 -16.66 -13.54 1.06
CA PHE A 221 -16.25 -14.64 1.93
C PHE A 221 -17.16 -14.69 3.16
N SER A 222 -17.32 -15.88 3.74
CA SER A 222 -18.08 -16.10 4.97
C SER A 222 -17.21 -16.75 6.05
N ASP A 223 -17.41 -18.02 6.38
CA ASP A 223 -16.57 -18.74 7.34
C ASP A 223 -15.20 -19.06 6.73
N THR A 224 -14.11 -18.71 7.44
CA THR A 224 -12.73 -19.04 7.02
C THR A 224 -12.28 -20.45 7.40
N GLN A 225 -13.23 -21.38 7.56
CA GLN A 225 -12.95 -22.79 7.82
C GLN A 225 -12.56 -23.50 6.52
N HIS A 226 -11.82 -24.61 6.59
CA HIS A 226 -11.46 -25.45 5.42
C HIS A 226 -10.58 -24.84 4.31
N THR A 227 -10.31 -23.53 4.30
CA THR A 227 -9.29 -22.95 3.38
C THR A 227 -7.86 -23.36 3.79
N ILE A 228 -6.98 -23.54 2.80
CA ILE A 228 -5.52 -23.73 2.99
C ILE A 228 -4.90 -22.61 3.83
N MET A 229 -5.46 -21.40 3.79
CA MET A 229 -4.97 -20.27 4.59
C MET A 229 -5.13 -20.51 6.08
N SER A 230 -6.00 -21.41 6.54
CA SER A 230 -6.07 -21.81 7.95
C SER A 230 -4.84 -22.56 8.45
N LEU A 231 -3.99 -23.07 7.55
CA LEU A 231 -2.66 -23.63 7.86
C LEU A 231 -1.53 -22.59 7.77
N LEU A 232 -1.80 -21.42 7.17
CA LEU A 232 -0.82 -20.38 6.87
C LEU A 232 -1.01 -19.10 7.71
N CYS A 233 -2.20 -18.90 8.26
CA CYS A 233 -2.60 -17.74 9.05
C CYS A 233 -3.56 -18.17 10.18
N ASP A 234 -3.43 -17.53 11.34
CA ASP A 234 -4.36 -17.64 12.47
C ASP A 234 -5.48 -16.59 12.33
N PHE A 235 -6.66 -17.00 11.88
CA PHE A 235 -7.84 -16.13 11.72
C PHE A 235 -8.53 -15.73 13.04
N ARG A 236 -8.11 -16.24 14.21
CA ARG A 236 -8.78 -15.98 15.49
C ARG A 236 -8.03 -14.96 16.34
N SER A 237 -6.74 -15.20 16.55
CA SER A 237 -5.89 -14.35 17.38
C SER A 237 -4.82 -13.60 16.58
N PHE A 238 -4.76 -13.80 15.25
CA PHE A 238 -3.80 -13.17 14.34
C PHE A 238 -2.34 -13.29 14.82
N THR A 239 -2.03 -14.33 15.60
CA THR A 239 -0.74 -14.53 16.26
C THR A 239 0.34 -14.98 15.28
N TYR A 240 -0.07 -15.65 14.19
CA TYR A 240 0.76 -15.95 13.05
C TYR A 240 0.05 -15.54 11.76
N VAL A 241 0.76 -14.82 10.90
CA VAL A 241 0.32 -14.44 9.56
C VAL A 241 1.43 -14.81 8.59
N LEU A 242 1.06 -15.35 7.44
CA LEU A 242 1.96 -15.74 6.36
C LEU A 242 2.96 -14.60 6.04
N PRO A 243 4.29 -14.84 6.07
CA PRO A 243 5.27 -13.80 5.77
C PRO A 243 5.07 -13.25 4.36
N ILE A 244 5.08 -11.93 4.21
CA ILE A 244 4.77 -11.27 2.94
C ILE A 244 6.01 -10.63 2.36
N ILE A 245 6.26 -10.90 1.08
CA ILE A 245 7.40 -10.34 0.34
C ILE A 245 6.84 -9.41 -0.74
N ARG A 246 7.14 -8.11 -0.60
CA ARG A 246 6.67 -7.07 -1.53
C ARG A 246 7.33 -7.25 -2.89
N SER A 247 6.57 -7.00 -3.95
CA SER A 247 7.03 -7.00 -5.36
C SER A 247 7.64 -8.31 -5.88
N LEU A 248 7.67 -9.37 -5.09
CA LEU A 248 7.90 -10.74 -5.56
C LEU A 248 6.74 -11.13 -6.49
N THR A 249 7.04 -11.78 -7.62
CA THR A 249 6.02 -12.27 -8.56
C THR A 249 6.14 -13.77 -8.78
N ILE A 250 5.01 -14.49 -8.73
CA ILE A 250 4.87 -15.86 -9.24
C ILE A 250 4.17 -15.78 -10.58
N SER A 251 4.83 -16.19 -11.66
CA SER A 251 4.22 -16.37 -12.98
C SER A 251 4.16 -17.85 -13.35
N VAL A 252 2.96 -18.35 -13.65
CA VAL A 252 2.76 -19.62 -14.35
C VAL A 252 2.64 -19.35 -15.85
N GLY A 253 3.52 -19.96 -16.66
CA GLY A 253 3.53 -19.83 -18.11
C GLY A 253 2.66 -20.87 -18.84
N ILE A 254 2.47 -20.67 -20.15
CA ILE A 254 1.61 -21.50 -21.03
C ILE A 254 2.02 -22.99 -21.00
N GLN A 255 3.31 -23.30 -20.87
CA GLN A 255 3.82 -24.68 -20.81
C GLN A 255 3.83 -25.25 -19.37
N GLY A 256 3.29 -24.51 -18.40
CA GLY A 256 3.28 -24.87 -16.97
C GLY A 256 4.60 -24.60 -16.23
N SER A 257 5.56 -23.92 -16.86
CA SER A 257 6.74 -23.42 -16.14
C SER A 257 6.32 -22.38 -15.08
N VAL A 258 6.99 -22.41 -13.92
CA VAL A 258 6.71 -21.50 -12.81
C VAL A 258 7.95 -20.66 -12.54
N SER A 259 7.85 -19.35 -12.76
CA SER A 259 8.94 -18.41 -12.57
C SER A 259 8.64 -17.51 -11.37
N ILE A 260 9.49 -17.56 -10.36
CA ILE A 260 9.39 -16.86 -9.08
C ILE A 260 10.47 -15.77 -9.10
N ARG A 261 10.08 -14.51 -9.34
CA ARG A 261 11.03 -13.39 -9.46
C ARG A 261 11.08 -12.59 -8.17
N ILE A 262 12.27 -12.38 -7.66
CA ILE A 262 12.55 -11.79 -6.35
C ILE A 262 13.43 -10.55 -6.56
N PRO A 263 12.96 -9.33 -6.23
CA PRO A 263 13.79 -8.12 -6.28
C PRO A 263 14.95 -8.19 -5.27
N ARG A 264 16.16 -7.77 -5.68
CA ARG A 264 17.39 -7.89 -4.86
C ARG A 264 17.31 -7.12 -3.54
N ASN A 265 16.73 -5.92 -3.55
CA ASN A 265 16.42 -5.10 -2.37
C ASN A 265 15.40 -5.73 -1.37
N ARG A 266 14.79 -6.88 -1.69
CA ARG A 266 13.89 -7.64 -0.79
C ARG A 266 14.58 -8.82 -0.10
N HIS A 267 15.90 -8.92 -0.18
CA HIS A 267 16.68 -9.99 0.47
C HIS A 267 16.44 -10.09 1.99
N ASP A 268 16.33 -8.98 2.71
CA ASP A 268 16.08 -8.99 4.16
C ASP A 268 14.71 -9.57 4.52
N ASP A 269 13.70 -9.39 3.66
CA ASP A 269 12.37 -9.95 3.87
C ASP A 269 12.35 -11.46 3.58
N ILE A 270 13.12 -11.90 2.57
CA ILE A 270 13.42 -13.33 2.33
C ILE A 270 14.12 -13.97 3.54
N LEU A 271 15.13 -13.30 4.13
CA LEU A 271 15.86 -13.83 5.29
C LEU A 271 14.93 -14.01 6.50
N LYS A 272 14.07 -13.03 6.82
CA LYS A 272 13.07 -13.14 7.89
C LYS A 272 12.07 -14.29 7.63
N ALA A 273 11.60 -14.43 6.39
CA ALA A 273 10.72 -15.54 6.01
C ALA A 273 11.40 -16.91 6.15
N LEU A 274 12.70 -16.99 5.86
CA LEU A 274 13.51 -18.20 6.07
C LEU A 274 13.74 -18.50 7.55
N GLU A 275 13.97 -17.51 8.40
CA GLU A 275 14.11 -17.66 9.86
C GLU A 275 12.82 -18.16 10.52
N GLN A 276 11.66 -17.68 10.05
CA GLN A 276 10.34 -18.11 10.52
C GLN A 276 9.89 -19.46 9.93
N SER A 277 10.61 -20.01 8.95
CA SER A 277 10.24 -21.25 8.25
C SER A 277 10.71 -22.52 8.96
N SER A 278 9.89 -23.57 8.94
CA SER A 278 10.28 -24.87 9.50
C SER A 278 11.34 -25.58 8.64
N PRO A 279 12.11 -26.56 9.16
CA PRO A 279 13.08 -27.31 8.35
C PRO A 279 12.48 -28.02 7.11
N HIS A 280 11.18 -28.32 7.15
CA HIS A 280 10.48 -29.08 6.11
C HIS A 280 9.53 -28.25 5.24
N ALA A 281 9.33 -26.97 5.53
CA ALA A 281 8.47 -26.10 4.74
C ALA A 281 9.07 -24.69 4.54
N LEU A 282 8.59 -24.00 3.52
CA LEU A 282 8.80 -22.56 3.32
C LEU A 282 7.54 -22.00 2.67
N SER A 283 6.97 -20.94 3.23
CA SER A 283 5.75 -20.33 2.70
C SER A 283 5.82 -18.83 2.83
N PHE A 284 5.40 -18.13 1.78
CA PHE A 284 5.29 -16.67 1.78
C PHE A 284 4.18 -16.20 0.83
N GLY A 285 3.56 -15.08 1.18
CA GLY A 285 2.51 -14.41 0.42
C GLY A 285 3.06 -13.28 -0.43
N ILE A 286 2.31 -12.93 -1.47
CA ILE A 286 2.58 -11.83 -2.40
C ILE A 286 1.54 -10.75 -2.21
N MET A 287 2.00 -9.50 -2.20
CA MET A 287 1.19 -8.29 -2.04
C MET A 287 1.33 -7.33 -3.25
N ASN A 288 1.65 -7.84 -4.44
CA ASN A 288 1.75 -7.04 -5.66
C ASN A 288 1.12 -7.80 -6.85
N VAL A 289 0.39 -7.08 -7.71
CA VAL A 289 -0.08 -7.56 -9.02
C VAL A 289 0.65 -6.77 -10.10
N ASN A 290 1.68 -7.40 -10.69
CA ASN A 290 2.38 -6.81 -11.83
C ASN A 290 1.55 -6.99 -13.11
N ARG A 291 0.92 -5.90 -13.57
CA ARG A 291 0.05 -5.86 -14.77
C ARG A 291 0.82 -6.02 -16.09
N GLU A 292 2.12 -5.75 -16.11
CA GLU A 292 2.98 -5.86 -17.30
C GLU A 292 3.37 -7.31 -17.58
N ILE A 293 3.61 -8.08 -16.52
CA ILE A 293 4.01 -9.50 -16.60
C ILE A 293 2.79 -10.42 -16.67
N HIS A 294 1.70 -10.11 -15.97
CA HIS A 294 0.56 -11.01 -15.81
C HIS A 294 -0.68 -10.55 -16.59
N SER A 295 -1.09 -11.39 -17.54
CA SER A 295 -2.35 -11.26 -18.28
C SER A 295 -3.58 -11.76 -17.52
N LYS A 296 -3.37 -12.65 -16.53
CA LYS A 296 -4.41 -13.27 -15.70
C LYS A 296 -3.89 -13.46 -14.28
N HIS A 297 -4.77 -13.64 -13.30
CA HIS A 297 -4.42 -14.06 -11.94
C HIS A 297 -5.34 -15.19 -11.46
N LEU A 298 -4.81 -16.02 -10.57
CA LEU A 298 -5.59 -16.97 -9.79
C LEU A 298 -6.49 -16.24 -8.78
N VAL A 299 -7.73 -16.72 -8.64
CA VAL A 299 -8.72 -16.18 -7.70
C VAL A 299 -9.39 -17.32 -6.94
N THR A 300 -9.53 -17.18 -5.62
CA THR A 300 -10.28 -18.14 -4.81
C THR A 300 -11.74 -17.73 -4.73
N MET A 301 -12.65 -18.63 -5.12
CA MET A 301 -14.09 -18.51 -4.89
C MET A 301 -14.51 -19.40 -3.71
N GLN A 302 -15.37 -18.90 -2.83
CA GLN A 302 -16.01 -19.71 -1.78
C GLN A 302 -17.43 -20.05 -2.23
N ASN A 303 -17.72 -21.34 -2.40
CA ASN A 303 -19.03 -21.80 -2.86
C ASN A 303 -20.05 -21.75 -1.71
N SER A 304 -21.14 -20.99 -1.87
CA SER A 304 -22.10 -20.72 -0.79
C SER A 304 -22.91 -21.93 -0.33
N ALA A 305 -22.97 -23.01 -1.11
CA ALA A 305 -23.70 -24.22 -0.76
C ALA A 305 -22.88 -25.16 0.14
N ASP A 306 -21.66 -25.49 -0.29
CA ASP A 306 -20.82 -26.53 0.34
C ASP A 306 -19.65 -25.98 1.17
N GLN A 307 -19.48 -24.65 1.21
CA GLN A 307 -18.37 -23.95 1.87
C GLN A 307 -16.96 -24.39 1.40
N GLN A 308 -16.88 -25.00 0.21
CA GLN A 308 -15.62 -25.37 -0.42
C GLN A 308 -15.00 -24.20 -1.19
N TYR A 309 -13.67 -24.24 -1.34
CA TYR A 309 -12.91 -23.23 -2.05
C TYR A 309 -12.48 -23.75 -3.43
N GLU A 310 -12.78 -22.98 -4.46
CA GLU A 310 -12.49 -23.28 -5.85
C GLU A 310 -11.47 -22.30 -6.43
N THR A 311 -10.61 -22.80 -7.32
CA THR A 311 -9.65 -21.99 -8.08
C THR A 311 -10.28 -21.51 -9.38
N HIS A 312 -10.39 -20.20 -9.55
CA HIS A 312 -10.88 -19.52 -10.75
C HIS A 312 -9.79 -18.62 -11.35
N LEU A 313 -10.02 -18.11 -12.56
CA LEU A 313 -9.11 -17.20 -13.27
C LEU A 313 -9.78 -15.85 -13.55
N LEU A 314 -9.18 -14.77 -13.07
CA LEU A 314 -9.49 -13.41 -13.51
C LEU A 314 -8.53 -13.02 -14.64
N SER A 315 -9.05 -12.48 -15.73
CA SER A 315 -8.26 -12.07 -16.91
C SER A 315 -8.26 -10.56 -17.09
N SER A 316 -7.14 -10.01 -17.55
CA SER A 316 -7.07 -8.63 -18.04
C SER A 316 -7.92 -8.46 -19.30
N LEU A 317 -8.56 -7.29 -19.44
CA LEU A 317 -9.36 -6.93 -20.61
C LEU A 317 -8.50 -6.52 -21.82
N THR A 318 -7.22 -6.22 -21.62
CA THR A 318 -6.24 -5.94 -22.68
C THR A 318 -5.40 -7.18 -23.00
N PRO A 319 -5.66 -7.89 -24.11
CA PRO A 319 -4.90 -9.07 -24.49
C PRO A 319 -3.59 -8.69 -25.19
N ASN A 320 -2.53 -8.42 -24.43
CA ASN A 320 -1.17 -8.52 -24.98
C ASN A 320 -0.86 -10.00 -25.24
N ALA A 321 -1.14 -10.43 -26.47
CA ALA A 321 -1.26 -11.85 -26.85
C ALA A 321 0.05 -12.65 -26.84
N GLU A 322 1.20 -12.00 -26.70
CA GLU A 322 2.51 -12.67 -26.88
C GLU A 322 2.92 -13.55 -25.70
N HIS A 323 2.51 -13.20 -24.45
CA HIS A 323 2.89 -13.94 -23.25
C HIS A 323 1.74 -14.06 -22.23
N ILE A 324 0.85 -15.04 -22.43
CA ILE A 324 -0.16 -15.41 -21.41
C ILE A 324 0.53 -16.02 -20.19
N ARG A 325 0.77 -15.19 -19.17
CA ARG A 325 1.22 -15.60 -17.84
C ARG A 325 0.12 -15.37 -16.82
N ILE A 326 0.00 -16.31 -15.89
CA ILE A 326 -0.99 -16.33 -14.80
C ILE A 326 -0.26 -16.04 -13.49
N GLY A 327 -0.68 -15.00 -12.78
CA GLY A 327 -0.15 -14.66 -11.46
C GLY A 327 -0.73 -15.54 -10.35
N GLY A 328 0.13 -15.91 -9.38
CA GLY A 328 -0.28 -16.58 -8.14
C GLY A 328 -0.02 -15.70 -6.91
N ASN A 329 -0.85 -15.86 -5.88
CA ASN A 329 -0.88 -14.97 -4.72
C ASN A 329 0.02 -15.44 -3.56
N PHE A 330 0.30 -16.73 -3.43
CA PHE A 330 1.22 -17.25 -2.42
C PHE A 330 1.99 -18.48 -2.93
N LEU A 331 3.13 -18.77 -2.29
CA LEU A 331 3.91 -19.98 -2.50
C LEU A 331 3.93 -20.82 -1.22
N VAL A 332 3.69 -22.13 -1.35
CA VAL A 332 3.96 -23.12 -0.30
C VAL A 332 4.93 -24.17 -0.84
N ILE A 333 6.09 -24.29 -0.22
CA ILE A 333 7.08 -25.31 -0.50
C ILE A 333 7.09 -26.33 0.64
N ASN A 334 7.01 -27.62 0.33
CA ASN A 334 6.98 -28.69 1.33
C ASN A 334 7.89 -29.87 0.94
N ALA A 335 8.82 -30.22 1.83
CA ALA A 335 9.73 -31.37 1.76
C ALA A 335 9.00 -32.71 2.01
N SER A 336 8.04 -33.01 1.16
CA SER A 336 7.14 -34.18 1.27
C SER A 336 7.47 -35.30 0.28
N LEU A 337 8.35 -35.05 -0.69
CA LEU A 337 8.83 -36.11 -1.57
C LEU A 337 9.98 -36.87 -0.90
N ARG A 338 9.98 -38.19 -1.08
CA ARG A 338 11.08 -39.04 -0.61
C ARG A 338 12.30 -38.78 -1.49
N SER A 339 13.44 -38.46 -0.87
CA SER A 339 14.73 -38.38 -1.56
C SER A 339 14.95 -39.65 -2.39
N ARG A 340 15.24 -39.46 -3.67
CA ARG A 340 15.70 -40.47 -4.62
C ARG A 340 16.87 -39.85 -5.35
N ASP A 341 18.07 -40.27 -4.95
CA ASP A 341 19.36 -40.05 -5.62
C ASP A 341 19.45 -38.74 -6.42
N SER A 342 19.32 -37.62 -5.72
CA SER A 342 19.48 -36.28 -6.28
C SER A 342 20.96 -36.07 -6.66
N PRO A 343 21.29 -35.67 -7.90
CA PRO A 343 22.66 -35.33 -8.27
C PRO A 343 23.11 -34.05 -7.54
N SER A 344 24.34 -34.06 -7.03
CA SER A 344 24.85 -33.07 -6.07
C SER A 344 25.39 -31.78 -6.70
N SER A 345 24.80 -31.29 -7.79
CA SER A 345 25.25 -30.08 -8.49
C SER A 345 24.11 -29.33 -9.19
N SER A 346 24.09 -28.00 -9.04
CA SER A 346 23.20 -27.12 -9.81
C SER A 346 23.47 -27.23 -11.32
N PRO A 347 22.46 -27.24 -12.21
CA PRO A 347 22.67 -27.37 -13.65
C PRO A 347 23.31 -26.15 -14.36
N LEU A 348 23.68 -25.08 -13.64
CA LEU A 348 24.02 -23.79 -14.24
C LEU A 348 25.51 -23.56 -14.55
N ASP A 349 26.42 -24.43 -14.10
CA ASP A 349 27.89 -24.25 -14.20
C ASP A 349 28.56 -25.15 -15.26
N THR A 350 28.02 -25.23 -16.49
CA THR A 350 28.66 -26.01 -17.57
C THR A 350 28.69 -25.30 -18.92
N GLN A 351 29.73 -24.48 -19.15
CA GLN A 351 30.12 -24.09 -20.50
C GLN A 351 30.90 -25.24 -21.17
N ASN A 352 30.23 -26.03 -22.02
CA ASN A 352 30.67 -26.35 -23.40
C ASN A 352 29.86 -27.49 -24.04
N SER A 353 29.52 -27.27 -25.31
CA SER A 353 28.97 -28.17 -26.33
C SER A 353 28.94 -29.69 -26.07
N GLY A 354 27.74 -30.29 -26.19
CA GLY A 354 27.58 -31.68 -26.64
C GLY A 354 26.48 -32.50 -25.95
N SER A 355 25.34 -32.67 -26.64
CA SER A 355 24.32 -33.69 -26.35
C SER A 355 23.70 -33.71 -24.93
N PHE A 356 22.56 -33.01 -24.77
CA PHE A 356 21.67 -33.16 -23.62
C PHE A 356 21.28 -34.63 -23.36
N SER A 357 21.73 -35.22 -22.25
CA SER A 357 21.17 -36.45 -21.70
C SER A 357 20.29 -36.13 -20.50
N LEU A 358 18.98 -35.93 -20.73
CA LEU A 358 18.02 -35.87 -19.64
C LEU A 358 17.95 -37.24 -18.94
N GLN A 359 18.51 -37.33 -17.73
CA GLN A 359 18.24 -38.44 -16.83
C GLN A 359 17.01 -38.10 -15.98
N ASN A 360 15.97 -38.93 -16.08
CA ASN A 360 14.61 -38.72 -15.57
C ASN A 360 14.46 -38.74 -14.02
N ASN A 361 15.20 -37.91 -13.27
CA ASN A 361 14.96 -37.66 -11.84
C ASN A 361 14.13 -36.38 -11.65
N LEU A 362 12.85 -36.50 -12.00
CA LEU A 362 11.80 -35.52 -11.75
C LEU A 362 11.49 -35.44 -10.24
N ASN A 363 12.28 -34.64 -9.53
CA ASN A 363 12.32 -34.54 -8.06
C ASN A 363 11.41 -33.46 -7.46
N ALA A 364 10.53 -32.87 -8.27
CA ALA A 364 9.51 -31.92 -7.82
C ALA A 364 8.10 -32.24 -8.35
N LYS A 365 7.06 -31.70 -7.69
CA LYS A 365 5.68 -31.62 -8.19
C LYS A 365 5.11 -30.23 -7.92
N VAL A 366 4.38 -29.69 -8.89
CA VAL A 366 3.66 -28.41 -8.77
C VAL A 366 2.17 -28.66 -8.84
N ASN A 367 1.39 -28.01 -7.99
CA ASN A 367 -0.07 -27.90 -8.12
C ASN A 367 -0.50 -26.46 -7.77
N ALA A 368 -1.58 -25.97 -8.38
CA ALA A 368 -2.31 -24.83 -7.82
C ALA A 368 -3.20 -25.31 -6.66
N ILE A 369 -3.34 -24.49 -5.61
CA ILE A 369 -4.28 -24.68 -4.51
C ILE A 369 -4.89 -23.32 -4.21
N GLU A 370 -6.22 -23.21 -4.36
CA GLU A 370 -6.93 -21.94 -4.22
C GLU A 370 -6.32 -20.88 -5.16
N ASP A 371 -5.78 -19.78 -4.64
CA ASP A 371 -5.12 -18.73 -5.41
C ASP A 371 -3.57 -18.76 -5.36
N GLY A 372 -2.99 -19.83 -4.83
CA GLY A 372 -1.54 -20.00 -4.70
C GLY A 372 -0.96 -21.25 -5.37
N ILE A 373 0.36 -21.34 -5.33
CA ILE A 373 1.13 -22.45 -5.90
C ILE A 373 1.76 -23.28 -4.79
N MET A 374 1.57 -24.60 -4.84
CA MET A 374 2.25 -25.56 -3.97
C MET A 374 3.34 -26.32 -4.73
N LEU A 375 4.58 -26.20 -4.26
CA LEU A 375 5.76 -26.91 -4.72
C LEU A 375 6.14 -28.02 -3.72
N GLN A 376 6.00 -29.29 -4.12
CA GLN A 376 6.49 -30.43 -3.34
C GLN A 376 7.86 -30.84 -3.86
N ILE A 377 8.86 -30.89 -2.98
CA ILE A 377 10.25 -31.30 -3.28
C ILE A 377 10.75 -32.29 -2.23
N ASP A 378 11.95 -32.82 -2.41
CA ASP A 378 12.64 -33.57 -1.36
C ASP A 378 13.32 -32.65 -0.33
N GLY A 379 13.72 -33.22 0.81
CA GLY A 379 14.28 -32.48 1.94
C GLY A 379 15.68 -31.93 1.70
N ASP A 380 16.46 -32.45 0.75
CA ASP A 380 17.80 -31.97 0.44
C ASP A 380 17.73 -30.86 -0.61
N ALA A 381 16.86 -30.98 -1.62
CA ALA A 381 16.49 -29.90 -2.52
C ALA A 381 15.98 -28.66 -1.75
N LEU A 382 15.15 -28.83 -0.71
CA LEU A 382 14.71 -27.70 0.12
C LEU A 382 15.86 -27.02 0.87
N LYS A 383 16.84 -27.77 1.39
CA LYS A 383 18.04 -27.19 2.04
C LYS A 383 18.85 -26.37 1.04
N ILE A 384 19.07 -26.90 -0.17
CA ILE A 384 19.82 -26.22 -1.23
C ILE A 384 19.09 -24.92 -1.63
N LEU A 385 17.77 -24.98 -1.88
CA LEU A 385 16.97 -23.79 -2.20
C LEU A 385 17.06 -22.73 -1.09
N LYS A 386 16.91 -23.12 0.18
CA LYS A 386 17.07 -22.18 1.32
C LYS A 386 18.47 -21.57 1.38
N GLN A 387 19.51 -22.30 0.99
CA GLN A 387 20.87 -21.76 0.92
C GLN A 387 21.05 -20.79 -0.27
N CYS A 388 20.55 -21.13 -1.46
CA CYS A 388 20.56 -20.23 -2.63
C CYS A 388 19.85 -18.90 -2.33
N LEU A 389 18.69 -18.95 -1.66
CA LEU A 389 17.96 -17.76 -1.24
C LEU A 389 18.73 -16.91 -0.22
N LYS A 390 19.46 -17.53 0.73
CA LYS A 390 20.37 -16.80 1.64
C LYS A 390 21.51 -16.13 0.90
N GLU A 391 22.10 -16.80 -0.10
CA GLU A 391 23.25 -16.33 -0.86
C GLU A 391 22.92 -15.38 -2.04
N ARG A 392 21.64 -15.04 -2.26
CA ARG A 392 21.14 -14.29 -3.43
C ARG A 392 21.53 -14.94 -4.77
N LYS A 393 21.48 -16.27 -4.82
CA LYS A 393 21.72 -17.06 -6.02
C LYS A 393 20.41 -17.56 -6.61
N ASP A 394 20.35 -17.59 -7.93
CA ASP A 394 19.26 -18.19 -8.67
C ASP A 394 19.23 -19.71 -8.47
N TYR A 395 18.04 -20.31 -8.57
CA TYR A 395 17.84 -21.75 -8.39
C TYR A 395 16.75 -22.27 -9.32
N ALA A 396 16.97 -23.43 -9.92
CA ALA A 396 15.99 -24.06 -10.81
C ALA A 396 15.84 -25.56 -10.51
N ILE A 397 14.62 -26.09 -10.66
CA ILE A 397 14.30 -27.51 -10.46
C ILE A 397 13.25 -27.98 -11.48
N LEU A 398 13.40 -29.22 -11.97
CA LEU A 398 12.44 -29.87 -12.87
C LEU A 398 11.35 -30.61 -12.09
N ALA A 399 10.10 -30.27 -12.38
CA ALA A 399 8.90 -30.82 -11.76
C ALA A 399 8.09 -31.68 -12.73
N LYS A 400 7.38 -32.66 -12.18
CA LYS A 400 6.34 -33.39 -12.92
C LYS A 400 5.16 -32.48 -13.17
N ALA A 401 4.81 -32.24 -14.43
CA ALA A 401 3.54 -31.62 -14.75
C ALA A 401 2.38 -32.44 -14.17
N ARG A 402 1.59 -31.77 -13.34
CA ARG A 402 0.14 -31.86 -13.50
C ARG A 402 -0.26 -30.66 -14.37
N SER A 403 -1.21 -30.85 -15.26
CA SER A 403 -1.82 -29.75 -16.01
C SER A 403 -2.47 -28.80 -15.00
N ILE A 404 -1.82 -27.65 -14.76
CA ILE A 404 -2.25 -26.67 -13.74
C ILE A 404 -3.62 -26.09 -14.12
N PHE A 405 -3.91 -26.04 -15.43
CA PHE A 405 -5.24 -25.82 -15.99
C PHE A 405 -5.51 -26.90 -17.05
N VAL A 406 -6.67 -27.53 -16.97
CA VAL A 406 -7.26 -28.30 -18.06
C VAL A 406 -8.49 -27.52 -18.48
N GLU A 407 -8.45 -26.91 -19.66
CA GLU A 407 -9.70 -26.58 -20.34
C GLU A 407 -10.26 -27.92 -20.87
N GLU A 408 -11.25 -28.48 -20.15
CA GLU A 408 -12.00 -29.64 -20.62
C GLU A 408 -12.91 -29.23 -21.78
N GLN A 409 -12.33 -29.09 -22.98
CA GLN A 409 -13.12 -29.24 -24.21
C GLN A 409 -13.55 -30.70 -24.30
N ASN A 410 -14.77 -30.96 -23.79
CA ASN A 410 -15.50 -32.21 -23.95
C ASN A 410 -15.96 -32.38 -25.41
N ASP A 411 -15.02 -32.52 -26.34
CA ASP A 411 -15.31 -33.05 -27.67
C ASP A 411 -15.10 -34.57 -27.68
N SER A 412 -16.19 -35.26 -27.37
CA SER A 412 -16.29 -36.70 -27.52
C SER A 412 -16.13 -37.08 -28.99
N ARG A 413 -14.96 -37.62 -29.37
CA ARG A 413 -14.71 -38.71 -30.35
C ARG A 413 -13.31 -38.58 -30.96
N ASN A 414 -12.37 -39.39 -30.49
CA ASN A 414 -11.88 -40.53 -31.28
C ASN A 414 -10.85 -41.34 -30.51
N GLU A 415 -11.01 -42.65 -30.53
CA GLU A 415 -10.02 -43.59 -30.02
C GLU A 415 -8.80 -43.58 -30.96
N ASN A 416 -7.69 -42.99 -30.52
CA ASN A 416 -6.35 -43.44 -30.90
C ASN A 416 -5.35 -43.03 -29.81
N VAL A 417 -4.53 -44.00 -29.39
CA VAL A 417 -3.67 -43.89 -28.20
C VAL A 417 -2.46 -43.00 -28.49
N MET A 418 -2.68 -41.68 -28.44
CA MET A 418 -1.62 -40.69 -28.44
C MET A 418 -1.00 -40.65 -27.04
N LYS A 419 0.30 -40.97 -26.93
CA LYS A 419 1.04 -40.93 -25.66
C LYS A 419 0.84 -39.56 -24.99
N ARG A 420 0.27 -39.52 -23.78
CA ARG A 420 0.36 -38.36 -22.89
C ARG A 420 1.84 -38.11 -22.59
N SER A 421 2.47 -37.23 -23.35
CA SER A 421 3.82 -36.76 -23.09
C SER A 421 3.83 -36.10 -21.72
N SER A 422 4.60 -36.68 -20.79
CA SER A 422 4.88 -36.04 -19.51
C SER A 422 5.72 -34.80 -19.77
N SER A 423 5.06 -33.64 -19.94
CA SER A 423 5.75 -32.37 -20.00
C SER A 423 6.47 -32.15 -18.67
N GLU A 424 7.76 -31.88 -18.76
CA GLU A 424 8.54 -31.48 -17.59
C GLU A 424 8.32 -29.99 -17.39
N GLN A 425 8.01 -29.57 -16.16
CA GLN A 425 7.80 -28.17 -15.81
C GLN A 425 9.03 -27.63 -15.11
N LEU A 426 9.66 -26.61 -15.68
CA LEU A 426 10.74 -25.90 -15.02
C LEU A 426 10.18 -24.96 -13.96
N VAL A 427 10.71 -25.04 -12.74
CA VAL A 427 10.43 -24.11 -11.64
C VAL A 427 11.70 -23.32 -11.34
N GLU A 428 11.64 -22.01 -11.47
CA GLU A 428 12.78 -21.09 -11.39
C GLU A 428 12.59 -20.06 -10.28
N PHE A 429 13.63 -19.81 -9.50
CA PHE A 429 13.75 -18.73 -8.54
C PHE A 429 14.84 -17.79 -9.05
N LEU A 430 14.45 -16.57 -9.43
CA LEU A 430 15.29 -15.62 -10.16
C LEU A 430 15.41 -14.30 -9.39
N TRP A 431 16.64 -13.85 -9.13
CA TRP A 431 16.94 -12.56 -8.52
C TRP A 431 17.00 -11.47 -9.58
N ILE A 432 15.91 -10.71 -9.69
CA ILE A 432 15.76 -9.59 -10.62
C ILE A 432 16.27 -8.28 -10.01
N ASP A 433 16.29 -7.23 -10.82
CA ASP A 433 16.61 -5.87 -10.39
C ASP A 433 15.64 -5.36 -9.30
N ASP A 434 16.03 -4.28 -8.63
CA ASP A 434 15.31 -3.72 -7.48
C ASP A 434 13.93 -3.17 -7.86
N ASP A 435 12.96 -3.32 -6.94
CA ASP A 435 11.59 -2.83 -7.18
C ASP A 435 11.47 -1.31 -6.94
N ASN A 436 11.14 -0.59 -8.01
CA ASN A 436 10.95 0.87 -8.00
C ASN A 436 9.48 1.30 -7.87
N ASP A 437 8.59 0.40 -7.44
CA ASP A 437 7.14 0.63 -7.30
C ASP A 437 6.75 1.44 -6.04
N ILE A 438 7.61 2.37 -5.64
CA ILE A 438 7.48 3.20 -4.44
C ILE A 438 7.40 4.67 -4.89
N ASN A 439 6.53 5.46 -4.26
CA ASN A 439 6.40 6.90 -4.50
C ASN A 439 6.16 7.30 -5.98
N ARG A 440 5.51 6.41 -6.76
CA ARG A 440 5.16 6.67 -8.16
C ARG A 440 4.36 7.98 -8.31
N GLY A 441 4.85 8.88 -9.16
CA GLY A 441 4.25 10.18 -9.45
C GLY A 441 4.58 11.29 -8.44
N VAL A 442 5.32 11.00 -7.37
CA VAL A 442 5.73 12.01 -6.38
C VAL A 442 6.89 12.84 -6.93
N ARG A 443 6.83 14.17 -6.71
CA ARG A 443 7.86 15.12 -7.16
C ARG A 443 8.35 15.99 -6.01
N SER A 444 9.62 16.36 -6.06
CA SER A 444 10.20 17.36 -5.15
C SER A 444 9.46 18.69 -5.28
N PRO A 445 9.15 19.38 -4.17
CA PRO A 445 8.69 20.76 -4.19
C PRO A 445 9.81 21.77 -4.49
N ILE A 446 11.08 21.35 -4.56
CA ILE A 446 12.23 22.24 -4.78
C ILE A 446 12.47 22.50 -6.27
N ASP A 447 12.41 21.43 -7.08
CA ASP A 447 12.84 21.43 -8.49
C ASP A 447 12.07 20.43 -9.38
N HIS A 448 10.95 19.89 -8.87
CA HIS A 448 10.15 18.84 -9.52
C HIS A 448 10.87 17.52 -9.85
N PHE A 449 12.05 17.28 -9.26
CA PHE A 449 12.78 16.02 -9.36
C PHE A 449 11.86 14.82 -9.03
N PRO A 450 11.80 13.78 -9.89
CA PRO A 450 10.95 12.62 -9.66
C PRO A 450 11.45 11.78 -8.50
N MET A 451 10.55 11.38 -7.60
CA MET A 451 10.85 10.55 -6.43
C MET A 451 10.48 9.07 -6.64
N ASP A 452 10.23 8.67 -7.89
CA ASP A 452 9.88 7.31 -8.28
C ASP A 452 11.00 6.31 -7.84
N GLY A 453 10.63 5.26 -7.12
CA GLY A 453 11.55 4.26 -6.57
C GLY A 453 12.34 4.69 -5.32
N ILE A 454 12.33 5.98 -4.96
CA ILE A 454 13.10 6.50 -3.83
C ILE A 454 12.42 6.12 -2.51
N ARG A 455 13.16 5.52 -1.59
CA ARG A 455 12.66 5.15 -0.25
C ARG A 455 12.43 6.40 0.61
N ASN A 456 11.27 6.48 1.26
CA ASN A 456 10.96 7.50 2.27
C ASN A 456 10.61 6.90 3.63
N SER A 457 10.77 7.71 4.67
CA SER A 457 10.20 7.50 5.99
C SER A 457 9.20 8.61 6.30
N ARG A 458 7.98 8.22 6.67
CA ARG A 458 6.97 9.15 7.20
C ARG A 458 7.30 9.49 8.65
N ILE A 459 7.31 10.78 8.94
CA ILE A 459 7.76 11.32 10.21
C ILE A 459 6.58 11.91 10.97
N HIS A 460 6.43 11.46 12.22
CA HIS A 460 5.52 12.08 13.16
C HIS A 460 6.29 13.14 13.98
N TYR A 461 6.34 14.36 13.45
CA TYR A 461 6.90 15.51 14.15
C TYR A 461 5.79 16.51 14.49
N ALA A 462 5.70 16.93 15.76
CA ALA A 462 4.66 17.84 16.23
C ALA A 462 4.77 19.27 15.65
N GLY A 463 5.92 19.63 15.08
CA GLY A 463 6.19 20.92 14.47
C GLY A 463 6.50 22.04 15.47
N GLN A 464 6.95 23.17 14.95
CA GLN A 464 6.98 24.45 15.69
C GLN A 464 5.77 25.29 15.26
N ARG A 465 5.23 26.12 16.17
CA ARG A 465 3.99 26.89 15.96
C ARG A 465 4.29 28.39 16.10
N SER A 466 3.77 29.21 15.19
CA SER A 466 3.65 30.66 15.38
C SER A 466 2.42 30.98 16.26
N SER A 467 1.92 32.22 16.22
CA SER A 467 0.64 32.56 16.84
C SER A 467 -0.53 31.79 16.20
N LEU A 468 -0.59 31.81 14.87
CA LEU A 468 -1.68 31.25 14.07
C LEU A 468 -1.31 29.90 13.46
N PHE A 469 -0.18 29.82 12.76
CA PHE A 469 0.16 28.69 11.89
C PHE A 469 1.16 27.70 12.53
N ARG A 470 1.35 26.54 11.91
CA ARG A 470 2.33 25.51 12.33
C ARG A 470 3.15 24.98 11.15
N LEU A 471 4.46 24.92 11.31
CA LEU A 471 5.37 24.27 10.37
C LEU A 471 5.63 22.83 10.83
N ARG A 472 5.21 21.85 10.03
CA ARG A 472 5.28 20.41 10.34
C ARG A 472 6.13 19.67 9.32
N TRP A 473 7.11 18.91 9.81
CA TRP A 473 7.85 17.91 9.03
C TRP A 473 7.00 16.63 8.87
N THR A 474 7.00 16.05 7.67
CA THR A 474 6.10 14.94 7.28
C THR A 474 6.83 13.76 6.63
N ASP A 475 7.77 14.02 5.72
CA ASP A 475 8.50 12.97 5.02
C ASP A 475 10.02 13.23 4.99
N LEU A 476 10.78 12.15 4.93
CA LEU A 476 12.22 12.09 4.70
C LEU A 476 12.50 11.11 3.56
N PHE A 477 13.05 11.60 2.45
CA PHE A 477 13.47 10.81 1.29
C PHE A 477 14.98 10.56 1.32
N PHE A 478 15.37 9.32 1.03
CA PHE A 478 16.77 8.89 0.95
C PHE A 478 17.16 8.76 -0.53
N ILE A 479 17.50 9.89 -1.16
CA ILE A 479 17.84 9.96 -2.59
C ILE A 479 19.13 9.19 -2.87
N GLU A 480 20.17 9.43 -2.07
CA GLU A 480 21.40 8.64 -2.08
C GLU A 480 21.82 8.35 -0.64
N CYS A 481 22.04 7.08 -0.30
CA CYS A 481 22.41 6.67 1.06
C CYS A 481 23.29 5.43 1.00
N LEU A 482 24.51 5.60 0.47
CA LEU A 482 25.51 4.54 0.32
C LEU A 482 26.24 4.28 1.65
N LEU A 483 25.49 3.87 2.68
CA LEU A 483 26.09 3.53 3.98
C LEU A 483 26.90 2.23 3.88
N ASN A 484 28.16 2.27 4.32
CA ASN A 484 28.92 1.05 4.55
C ASN A 484 28.29 0.27 5.72
N SER A 485 28.11 -1.04 5.56
CA SER A 485 27.28 -1.90 6.43
C SER A 485 27.72 -2.06 7.89
N ASN A 486 28.78 -1.36 8.33
CA ASN A 486 29.51 -1.65 9.56
C ASN A 486 29.64 -0.46 10.54
N GLU A 487 29.05 0.72 10.28
CA GLU A 487 29.29 1.93 11.10
C GLU A 487 28.04 2.57 11.74
N SER A 488 28.31 3.35 12.79
CA SER A 488 27.34 3.94 13.73
C SER A 488 26.65 5.24 13.25
N PHE A 489 26.76 5.57 11.96
CA PHE A 489 26.14 6.77 11.40
C PHE A 489 24.65 6.57 11.16
N ASP A 490 23.83 7.33 11.89
CA ASP A 490 22.37 7.28 11.85
C ASP A 490 21.85 8.49 11.04
N PRO A 491 21.48 8.33 9.75
CA PRO A 491 21.03 9.43 8.90
C PRO A 491 19.72 10.05 9.42
N THR A 492 18.90 9.29 10.14
CA THR A 492 17.66 9.77 10.77
C THR A 492 17.95 10.79 11.88
N ARG A 493 19.03 10.63 12.66
CA ARG A 493 19.45 11.65 13.65
C ARG A 493 19.95 12.94 13.01
N LEU A 494 20.60 12.83 11.86
CA LEU A 494 21.00 14.01 11.08
C LEU A 494 19.75 14.73 10.56
N ALA A 495 18.80 14.01 9.97
CA ALA A 495 17.52 14.56 9.54
C ALA A 495 16.76 15.26 10.68
N ASP A 496 16.70 14.66 11.87
CA ASP A 496 16.16 15.27 13.10
C ASP A 496 16.80 16.62 13.45
N SER A 497 18.12 16.73 13.29
CA SER A 497 18.88 17.95 13.60
C SER A 497 18.64 19.03 12.54
N LEU A 498 18.64 18.64 11.26
CA LEU A 498 18.32 19.52 10.13
C LEU A 498 16.88 20.04 10.22
N ALA A 499 15.91 19.18 10.54
CA ALA A 499 14.50 19.56 10.72
C ALA A 499 14.29 20.56 11.87
N LYS A 500 15.01 20.39 12.99
CA LYS A 500 14.96 21.33 14.12
C LYS A 500 15.52 22.70 13.75
N ALA A 501 16.67 22.75 13.06
CA ALA A 501 17.27 23.99 12.57
C ALA A 501 16.40 24.71 11.53
N PHE A 502 15.90 23.98 10.54
CA PHE A 502 15.01 24.50 9.49
C PHE A 502 13.73 25.08 10.08
N THR A 503 13.09 24.35 11.01
CA THR A 503 11.86 24.83 11.68
C THR A 503 12.13 26.03 12.58
N GLN A 504 13.25 26.06 13.32
CA GLN A 504 13.62 27.19 14.15
C GLN A 504 13.89 28.46 13.33
N ALA A 505 14.64 28.35 12.23
CA ALA A 505 14.98 29.47 11.35
C ALA A 505 13.76 30.10 10.66
N LEU A 506 12.79 29.28 10.23
CA LEU A 506 11.59 29.76 9.53
C LEU A 506 10.44 30.19 10.45
N THR A 507 10.43 29.78 11.73
CA THR A 507 9.34 30.11 12.67
C THR A 507 8.97 31.60 12.74
N PRO A 508 9.93 32.56 12.76
CA PRO A 508 9.61 34.00 12.77
C PRO A 508 8.93 34.52 11.49
N PHE A 509 8.96 33.74 10.39
CA PHE A 509 8.55 34.18 9.06
C PHE A 509 7.42 33.31 8.46
N ILE A 510 6.84 32.41 9.25
CA ILE A 510 5.77 31.51 8.81
C ILE A 510 4.61 32.29 8.17
N ASP A 511 4.19 33.38 8.80
CA ASP A 511 3.02 34.14 8.37
C ASP A 511 3.24 34.72 6.94
N MET A 512 4.45 35.25 6.66
CA MET A 512 4.84 35.71 5.31
C MET A 512 4.94 34.55 4.29
N LEU A 513 5.38 33.36 4.70
CA LEU A 513 5.42 32.19 3.81
C LEU A 513 4.00 31.74 3.42
N VAL A 514 3.04 31.83 4.34
CA VAL A 514 1.63 31.53 4.06
C VAL A 514 1.01 32.59 3.15
N GLU A 515 1.24 33.88 3.39
CA GLU A 515 0.80 34.97 2.50
C GLU A 515 1.37 34.82 1.07
N ALA A 516 2.65 34.44 0.96
CA ALA A 516 3.33 34.14 -0.30
C ALA A 516 2.93 32.78 -0.94
N LYS A 517 1.97 32.05 -0.34
CA LYS A 517 1.43 30.76 -0.81
C LYS A 517 2.44 29.59 -0.84
N TYR A 518 3.53 29.66 -0.08
CA TYR A 518 4.49 28.56 0.07
C TYR A 518 3.98 27.52 1.09
N ARG A 519 2.97 26.72 0.71
CA ARG A 519 2.33 25.74 1.62
C ARG A 519 3.11 24.42 1.81
N LYS A 520 3.91 24.02 0.81
CA LYS A 520 4.74 22.80 0.79
C LYS A 520 6.20 23.20 0.57
N LEU A 521 7.07 22.94 1.54
CA LEU A 521 8.48 23.32 1.56
C LEU A 521 9.35 22.05 1.47
N GLY A 522 10.41 22.10 0.69
CA GLY A 522 11.44 21.07 0.63
C GLY A 522 12.80 21.59 1.10
N LEU A 523 13.55 20.71 1.75
CA LEU A 523 14.96 20.91 2.09
C LEU A 523 15.76 19.69 1.61
N ARG A 524 16.58 19.86 0.57
CA ARG A 524 17.53 18.83 0.12
C ARG A 524 18.92 19.15 0.67
N VAL A 525 19.58 18.15 1.25
CA VAL A 525 20.94 18.27 1.80
C VAL A 525 21.83 17.24 1.12
N THR A 526 22.94 17.71 0.55
CA THR A 526 23.94 16.91 -0.15
C THR A 526 25.24 16.96 0.64
N ILE A 527 25.74 15.80 1.03
CA ILE A 527 27.02 15.64 1.74
C ILE A 527 27.82 14.55 1.03
N ASP A 528 28.80 14.98 0.24
CA ASP A 528 29.83 14.13 -0.33
C ASP A 528 31.20 14.49 0.29
N ARG A 529 32.30 13.99 -0.28
CA ARG A 529 33.67 14.20 0.24
C ARG A 529 34.25 15.59 -0.05
N GLU A 530 33.69 16.30 -1.01
CA GLU A 530 34.18 17.58 -1.54
C GLU A 530 33.16 18.70 -1.34
N ASN A 531 31.86 18.38 -1.31
CA ASN A 531 30.74 19.30 -1.16
C ASN A 531 29.86 18.95 0.05
N ALA A 532 29.53 19.97 0.83
CA ALA A 532 28.53 19.89 1.88
C ALA A 532 27.59 21.10 1.74
N SER A 533 26.40 20.88 1.17
CA SER A 533 25.48 21.95 0.78
C SER A 533 24.02 21.60 1.08
N TYR A 534 23.17 22.62 1.08
CA TYR A 534 21.73 22.46 1.17
C TYR A 534 21.01 23.35 0.15
N ILE A 535 19.82 22.95 -0.24
CA ILE A 535 18.91 23.70 -1.11
C ILE A 535 17.53 23.67 -0.46
N ALA A 536 16.89 24.83 -0.34
CA ALA A 536 15.52 24.94 0.13
C ALA A 536 14.62 25.54 -0.96
N GLY A 537 13.41 25.00 -1.12
CA GLY A 537 12.51 25.39 -2.21
C GLY A 537 11.04 25.07 -1.96
N SER A 538 10.19 25.58 -2.83
CA SER A 538 8.74 25.41 -2.82
C SER A 538 8.17 25.63 -4.22
N ASN A 539 7.09 24.93 -4.56
CA ASN A 539 6.40 25.06 -5.85
C ASN A 539 7.28 24.87 -7.11
N GLY A 540 8.42 24.18 -7.00
CA GLY A 540 9.37 23.96 -8.10
C GLY A 540 10.47 25.02 -8.24
N GLU A 541 10.53 25.97 -7.31
CA GLU A 541 11.54 27.04 -7.30
C GLU A 541 12.29 27.09 -5.95
N GLN A 542 13.50 27.67 -5.95
CA GLN A 542 14.24 27.93 -4.71
C GLN A 542 13.56 29.03 -3.88
N LEU A 543 13.69 28.96 -2.55
CA LEU A 543 13.16 30.01 -1.68
C LEU A 543 13.85 31.36 -1.96
N PRO A 544 13.13 32.49 -1.85
CA PRO A 544 13.71 33.82 -2.01
C PRO A 544 14.97 34.03 -1.14
N PRO A 545 16.01 34.75 -1.65
CA PRO A 545 17.30 34.90 -0.96
C PRO A 545 17.22 35.43 0.48
N PHE A 546 16.18 36.21 0.79
CA PHE A 546 15.85 36.63 2.15
C PHE A 546 15.76 35.45 3.12
N PHE A 547 14.96 34.41 2.80
CA PHE A 547 14.80 33.23 3.67
C PHE A 547 16.08 32.37 3.71
N LEU A 548 16.79 32.26 2.59
CA LEU A 548 18.07 31.53 2.53
C LEU A 548 19.10 32.13 3.49
N SER A 549 19.21 33.46 3.55
CA SER A 549 20.11 34.13 4.52
C SER A 549 19.82 33.80 5.98
N GLN A 550 18.57 33.54 6.34
CA GLN A 550 18.15 33.20 7.71
C GLN A 550 18.35 31.71 8.03
N LEU A 551 18.30 30.87 6.98
CA LEU A 551 18.61 29.45 7.06
C LEU A 551 20.11 29.22 7.22
N ASP A 552 20.97 30.00 6.54
CA ASP A 552 22.43 29.84 6.58
C ASP A 552 23.00 29.79 8.01
N ASP A 553 22.59 30.73 8.88
CA ASP A 553 23.00 30.82 10.29
C ASP A 553 22.71 29.55 11.10
N HIS A 554 21.68 28.79 10.73
CA HIS A 554 21.22 27.59 11.44
C HIS A 554 21.65 26.29 10.74
N MET A 555 21.69 26.28 9.41
CA MET A 555 21.88 25.08 8.59
C MET A 555 23.36 24.78 8.33
N ILE A 556 24.18 25.79 7.98
CA ILE A 556 25.59 25.61 7.63
C ILE A 556 26.37 24.90 8.76
N PRO A 557 26.25 25.27 10.06
CA PRO A 557 26.99 24.60 11.13
C PRO A 557 26.66 23.11 11.27
N ILE A 558 25.43 22.70 10.96
CA ILE A 558 24.99 21.30 11.02
C ILE A 558 25.50 20.53 9.81
N VAL A 559 25.40 21.11 8.60
CA VAL A 559 25.83 20.48 7.35
C VAL A 559 27.36 20.30 7.33
N MET A 560 28.14 21.29 7.77
CA MET A 560 29.60 21.15 7.88
C MET A 560 30.00 20.09 8.91
N LYS A 561 29.40 20.12 10.11
CA LYS A 561 29.62 19.10 11.14
C LYS A 561 29.20 17.69 10.67
N ALA A 562 28.18 17.59 9.81
CA ALA A 562 27.78 16.32 9.23
C ALA A 562 28.82 15.81 8.22
N SER A 563 29.38 16.69 7.37
CA SER A 563 30.45 16.34 6.43
C SER A 563 31.69 15.73 7.11
N ASP A 564 32.12 16.28 8.25
CA ASP A 564 33.22 15.72 9.05
C ASP A 564 33.00 14.25 9.49
N ASN A 565 31.73 13.87 9.70
CA ASN A 565 31.33 12.53 10.14
C ASN A 565 31.03 11.60 8.96
N VAL A 566 30.35 12.10 7.93
CA VAL A 566 30.00 11.35 6.70
C VAL A 566 31.23 11.01 5.89
N SER A 567 32.19 11.94 5.75
CA SER A 567 33.44 11.72 4.97
C SER A 567 34.30 10.57 5.48
N ARG A 568 34.08 10.10 6.71
CA ARG A 568 34.76 8.95 7.32
C ARG A 568 34.01 7.63 7.13
N SER A 569 32.70 7.68 6.89
CA SER A 569 31.78 6.53 7.05
C SER A 569 31.01 6.16 5.75
N ALA A 570 30.77 7.10 4.85
CA ALA A 570 30.06 6.90 3.58
C ALA A 570 30.71 7.68 2.41
N PRO A 571 30.46 7.32 1.14
CA PRO A 571 30.99 8.04 -0.03
C PRO A 571 30.12 9.23 -0.46
N SER A 572 28.80 9.15 -0.28
CA SER A 572 27.82 10.21 -0.55
C SER A 572 26.54 9.98 0.26
N LEU A 573 25.89 11.08 0.66
CA LEU A 573 24.60 11.12 1.33
C LEU A 573 23.77 12.29 0.78
N VAL A 574 22.61 11.98 0.20
CA VAL A 574 21.62 12.96 -0.27
C VAL A 574 20.27 12.65 0.36
N LEU A 575 19.78 13.59 1.18
CA LEU A 575 18.50 13.51 1.90
C LEU A 575 17.59 14.65 1.45
N GLU A 576 16.28 14.41 1.37
CA GLU A 576 15.27 15.47 1.19
C GLU A 576 14.16 15.39 2.25
N LEU A 577 13.91 16.50 2.93
CA LEU A 577 12.90 16.63 3.98
C LEU A 577 11.73 17.48 3.47
N ILE A 578 10.49 17.01 3.71
CA ILE A 578 9.27 17.70 3.28
C ILE A 578 8.51 18.27 4.48
N PHE A 579 8.19 19.56 4.41
CA PHE A 579 7.46 20.29 5.43
C PHE A 579 6.18 20.91 4.86
N TYR A 580 5.13 20.99 5.67
CA TYR A 580 3.87 21.66 5.34
C TYR A 580 3.56 22.78 6.34
N LEU A 581 2.96 23.85 5.82
CA LEU A 581 2.46 24.98 6.60
C LEU A 581 0.94 24.88 6.81
N LEU A 582 0.58 24.68 8.08
CA LEU A 582 -0.76 24.40 8.60
C LEU A 582 -1.39 25.64 9.24
N ASP A 583 -2.72 25.75 9.14
CA ASP A 583 -3.60 26.66 9.89
C ASP A 583 -3.97 26.08 11.27
#